data_AF-A0A850SJE2-F1
#
_entry.id   AF-A0A850SJE2-F1
#
_cell.length_a   1.000
_cell.length_b   1.000
_cell.length_c   1.000
_cell.angle_alpha   90.00
_cell.angle_beta   90.00
_cell.angle_gamma   90.00
#
_symmetry.space_group_name_H-M   'P 1'
#
loop_
_entity.id
_entity.type
_entity.pdbx_description
1 polymer ?
#
loop_
_entity_poly.entity_id
_entity_poly.type
_entity_poly.pdbx_seq_one_letter_code
_entity_poly.pdbx_strand_id
1 'polypeptide(L)'
;MLEIHQFLISAGYRPLTAANNIVENAIIRAFKLLGEPCYDLLVNHLCAMHRLPRHILLTRYDLISVAIRQVFGYGSEVFLHEIRESLLESLPHLDRSLGTARIVEEAHKFEVLKFAGDLRRGRVILLCSNYSSRQQVLDAFFQRTTAAGTRMQHRLAEARYDDGENVVAGARAYCNLVSCQHSPVKQEEHTSARVFLCTHNIDESEVDLYDSVISHDHVVTDRPFMVYSRTGVPSTLNNREHN
;
A
#
# COMPACT_ATOMS: atom_id res chain seq x y z
N MET A 1 7.66 11.78 -7.08
CA MET A 1 6.94 11.01 -6.02
C MET A 1 5.79 11.78 -5.36
N LEU A 2 5.86 13.11 -5.18
CA LEU A 2 4.67 13.90 -4.85
C LEU A 2 3.65 13.91 -6.02
N GLU A 3 4.16 13.92 -7.25
CA GLU A 3 3.34 13.89 -8.47
C GLU A 3 2.47 12.64 -8.57
N ILE A 4 3.01 11.44 -8.28
CA ILE A 4 2.22 10.20 -8.41
C ILE A 4 1.02 10.17 -7.44
N HIS A 5 1.16 10.72 -6.24
CA HIS A 5 0.06 10.76 -5.28
C HIS A 5 -1.01 11.76 -5.70
N GLN A 6 -0.59 12.94 -6.17
CA GLN A 6 -1.50 13.95 -6.70
C GLN A 6 -2.24 13.44 -7.94
N PHE A 7 -1.53 12.76 -8.82
CA PHE A 7 -2.08 12.08 -9.98
C PHE A 7 -3.15 11.06 -9.59
N LEU A 8 -2.85 10.14 -8.68
CA LEU A 8 -3.80 9.11 -8.23
C LEU A 8 -5.04 9.74 -7.58
N ILE A 9 -4.86 10.77 -6.75
CA ILE A 9 -5.97 11.53 -6.16
C ILE A 9 -6.81 12.20 -7.24
N SER A 10 -6.19 12.83 -8.24
CA SER A 10 -6.88 13.47 -9.36
C SER A 10 -7.65 12.48 -10.24
N ALA A 11 -7.14 11.24 -10.34
CA ALA A 11 -7.78 10.12 -11.02
C ALA A 11 -8.87 9.42 -10.17
N GLY A 12 -9.20 9.98 -9.00
CA GLY A 12 -10.29 9.51 -8.13
C GLY A 12 -9.91 8.38 -7.18
N TYR A 13 -8.63 8.02 -7.08
CA TYR A 13 -8.18 7.04 -6.09
C TYR A 13 -8.10 7.66 -4.70
N ARG A 14 -8.38 6.83 -3.70
CA ARG A 14 -8.20 7.14 -2.29
C ARG A 14 -7.21 6.14 -1.70
N PRO A 15 -6.22 6.58 -0.92
CA PRO A 15 -5.35 5.64 -0.23
C PRO A 15 -6.18 4.82 0.75
N LEU A 16 -5.92 3.51 0.77
CA LEU A 16 -6.52 2.60 1.73
C LEU A 16 -5.74 2.66 3.03
N THR A 17 -6.35 3.22 4.06
CA THR A 17 -5.82 3.25 5.44
C THR A 17 -5.96 1.91 6.17
N ALA A 18 -6.65 0.94 5.58
CA ALA A 18 -7.22 -0.22 6.27
C ALA A 18 -6.24 -1.38 6.59
N ALA A 19 -4.96 -1.26 6.27
CA ALA A 19 -3.96 -2.16 6.83
C ALA A 19 -3.45 -1.54 8.14
N ASN A 20 -4.17 -1.74 9.26
CA ASN A 20 -3.79 -1.32 10.63
C ASN A 20 -2.75 -0.19 10.70
N ASN A 21 -3.05 1.01 10.19
CA ASN A 21 -2.01 1.96 9.79
C ASN A 21 -1.05 2.34 10.93
N ILE A 22 0.11 1.68 10.96
CA ILE A 22 1.05 1.71 12.09
C ILE A 22 1.63 3.13 12.23
N VAL A 23 1.86 3.78 11.09
CA VAL A 23 2.44 5.12 10.99
C VAL A 23 1.43 6.18 11.42
N GLU A 24 0.19 6.09 10.92
CA GLU A 24 -0.90 6.99 11.33
C GLU A 24 -1.16 6.86 12.83
N ASN A 25 -1.27 5.65 13.36
CA ASN A 25 -1.48 5.43 14.79
C ASN A 25 -0.33 6.01 15.64
N ALA A 26 0.92 5.85 15.22
CA ALA A 26 2.08 6.43 15.90
C ALA A 26 2.03 7.97 15.90
N ILE A 27 1.67 8.58 14.78
CA ILE A 27 1.54 10.05 14.68
C ILE A 27 0.38 10.56 15.53
N ILE A 28 -0.78 9.89 15.49
CA ILE A 28 -1.94 10.24 16.30
C ILE A 28 -1.59 10.17 17.78
N ARG A 29 -0.96 9.08 18.23
CA ARG A 29 -0.53 8.93 19.63
C ARG A 29 0.42 10.04 20.06
N ALA A 30 1.41 10.37 19.22
CA ALA A 30 2.35 11.45 19.51
C ALA A 30 1.66 12.80 19.65
N PHE A 31 0.69 13.13 18.81
CA PHE A 31 -0.02 14.40 18.91
C PHE A 31 -1.04 14.44 20.04
N LYS A 32 -1.59 13.29 20.44
CA LYS A 32 -2.47 13.20 21.61
C LYS A 32 -1.76 13.54 22.93
N LEU A 33 -0.42 13.63 22.97
CA LEU A 33 0.31 14.22 24.09
C LEU A 33 -0.12 15.67 24.39
N LEU A 34 -0.64 16.39 23.39
CA LEU A 34 -1.17 17.75 23.53
C LEU A 34 -2.61 17.80 24.10
N GLY A 35 -3.27 16.64 24.20
CA GLY A 35 -4.70 16.51 24.45
C GLY A 35 -5.55 16.49 23.17
N GLU A 36 -6.69 15.80 23.23
CA GLU A 36 -7.61 15.61 22.10
C GLU A 36 -8.03 16.92 21.39
N PRO A 37 -8.36 18.02 22.09
CA PRO A 37 -8.78 19.26 21.42
C PRO A 37 -7.66 19.91 20.60
N CYS A 38 -6.42 19.79 21.06
CA CYS A 38 -5.25 20.39 20.42
C CYS A 38 -4.78 19.57 19.21
N TYR A 39 -4.96 18.25 19.26
CA TYR A 39 -4.62 17.33 18.18
C TYR A 39 -5.33 17.69 16.88
N ASP A 40 -6.66 17.83 16.90
CA ASP A 40 -7.42 18.10 15.67
C ASP A 40 -7.10 19.48 15.09
N LEU A 41 -6.91 20.49 15.95
CA LEU A 41 -6.48 21.82 15.51
C LEU A 41 -5.10 21.79 14.86
N LEU A 42 -4.14 21.09 15.47
CA LEU A 42 -2.80 20.93 14.92
C LEU A 42 -2.86 20.23 13.57
N VAL A 43 -3.53 19.09 13.46
CA VAL A 43 -3.61 18.34 12.20
C VAL A 43 -4.27 19.16 11.11
N ASN A 44 -5.38 19.85 11.41
CA ASN A 44 -6.04 20.72 10.44
C ASN A 44 -5.14 21.88 9.99
N HIS A 45 -4.38 22.48 10.92
CA HIS A 45 -3.40 23.52 10.61
C HIS A 45 -2.29 23.00 9.68
N LEU A 46 -1.69 21.86 9.99
CA LEU A 46 -0.66 21.25 9.15
C LEU A 46 -1.20 20.89 7.76
N CYS A 47 -2.42 20.35 7.66
CA CYS A 47 -3.08 20.05 6.39
C CYS A 47 -3.25 21.31 5.53
N ALA A 48 -3.70 22.42 6.15
CA ALA A 48 -3.90 23.68 5.46
C ALA A 48 -2.58 24.30 4.96
N MET A 49 -1.53 24.27 5.78
CA MET A 49 -0.21 24.79 5.40
C MET A 49 0.39 24.05 4.21
N HIS A 50 0.29 22.72 4.19
CA HIS A 50 0.88 21.90 3.13
C HIS A 50 -0.07 21.63 1.96
N ARG A 51 -1.32 22.08 2.04
CA ARG A 51 -2.40 21.79 1.07
C ARG A 51 -2.55 20.29 0.79
N LEU A 52 -2.45 19.50 1.86
CA LEU A 52 -2.53 18.03 1.78
C LEU A 52 -3.79 17.53 2.49
N PRO A 53 -4.41 16.46 1.96
CA PRO A 53 -5.41 15.72 2.71
C PRO A 53 -4.84 15.16 4.02
N ARG A 54 -5.66 15.14 5.07
CA ARG A 54 -5.31 14.61 6.40
C ARG A 54 -4.66 13.23 6.33
N HIS A 55 -5.22 12.33 5.55
CA HIS A 55 -4.69 10.97 5.44
C HIS A 55 -3.27 10.96 4.86
N ILE A 56 -2.94 11.74 3.81
CA ILE A 56 -1.59 11.77 3.23
C ILE A 56 -0.60 12.32 4.25
N LEU A 57 -1.00 13.36 4.96
CA LEU A 57 -0.17 13.94 6.00
C LEU A 57 0.11 12.89 7.09
N LEU A 58 -0.92 12.24 7.63
CA LEU A 58 -0.79 11.31 8.76
C LEU A 58 -0.18 9.95 8.37
N THR A 59 -0.03 9.62 7.11
CA THR A 59 0.67 8.39 6.69
C THR A 59 2.10 8.63 6.21
N ARG A 60 2.56 9.88 6.14
CA ARG A 60 3.87 10.23 5.59
C ARG A 60 4.75 10.89 6.63
N TYR A 61 5.61 10.09 7.27
CA TYR A 61 6.55 10.58 8.27
C TYR A 61 7.49 11.67 7.74
N ASP A 62 7.93 11.58 6.49
CA ASP A 62 8.76 12.61 5.87
C ASP A 62 8.04 13.96 5.81
N LEU A 63 6.76 13.97 5.45
CA LEU A 63 5.94 15.18 5.41
C LEU A 63 5.64 15.70 6.82
N ILE A 64 5.25 14.81 7.74
CA ILE A 64 4.96 15.19 9.12
C ILE A 64 6.20 15.73 9.83
N SER A 65 7.35 15.08 9.68
CA SER A 65 8.58 15.48 10.37
C SER A 65 9.03 16.88 9.95
N VAL A 66 8.91 17.22 8.66
CA VAL A 66 9.15 18.57 8.16
C VAL A 66 8.10 19.55 8.70
N ALA A 67 6.83 19.20 8.62
CA ALA A 67 5.72 20.05 9.03
C ALA A 67 5.81 20.45 10.52
N ILE A 68 6.07 19.49 11.40
CA ILE A 68 6.15 19.76 12.84
C ILE A 68 7.45 20.47 13.23
N ARG A 69 8.56 20.24 12.52
CA ARG A 69 9.80 21.03 12.70
C ARG A 69 9.57 22.49 12.34
N GLN A 70 8.77 22.77 11.30
CA GLN A 70 8.41 24.14 10.92
C GLN A 70 7.53 24.84 11.97
N VAL A 71 6.57 24.12 12.56
CA VAL A 71 5.66 24.70 13.57
C VAL A 71 6.33 24.87 14.94
N PHE A 72 7.08 23.86 15.40
CA PHE A 72 7.57 23.80 16.78
C PHE A 72 9.08 24.02 16.93
N GLY A 73 9.83 24.12 15.83
CA GLY A 73 11.29 24.22 15.87
C GLY A 73 11.89 23.05 16.65
N TYR A 74 12.78 23.35 17.60
CA TYR A 74 13.40 22.33 18.46
C TYR A 74 12.38 21.53 19.30
N GLY A 75 11.23 22.10 19.63
CA GLY A 75 10.15 21.41 20.36
C GLY A 75 9.56 20.22 19.61
N SER A 76 9.82 20.10 18.30
CA SER A 76 9.36 18.97 17.51
C SER A 76 9.95 17.62 17.94
N GLU A 77 11.13 17.62 18.55
CA GLU A 77 11.85 16.39 18.89
C GLU A 77 11.07 15.49 19.87
N VAL A 78 10.23 16.07 20.73
CA VAL A 78 9.34 15.30 21.62
C VAL A 78 8.35 14.46 20.82
N PHE A 79 7.73 15.05 19.80
CA PHE A 79 6.79 14.34 18.93
C PHE A 79 7.50 13.31 18.04
N LEU A 80 8.66 13.65 17.48
CA LEU A 80 9.43 12.73 16.64
C LEU A 80 9.92 11.52 17.43
N HIS A 81 10.31 11.74 18.69
CA HIS A 81 10.67 10.67 19.61
C HIS A 81 9.47 9.76 19.92
N GLU A 82 8.31 10.33 20.28
CA GLU A 82 7.10 9.53 20.57
C GLU A 82 6.63 8.74 19.33
N ILE A 83 6.69 9.34 18.13
CA ILE A 83 6.38 8.63 16.87
C ILE A 83 7.30 7.41 16.75
N ARG A 84 8.61 7.60 16.93
CA ARG A 84 9.60 6.52 16.82
C ARG A 84 9.32 5.40 17.83
N GLU A 85 9.10 5.73 19.10
CA GLU A 85 8.83 4.73 20.13
C GLU A 85 7.53 3.96 19.82
N SER A 86 6.46 4.66 19.44
CA SER A 86 5.20 4.00 19.07
C SER A 86 5.33 3.09 17.84
N LEU A 87 6.20 3.43 16.88
CA LEU A 87 6.51 2.57 15.74
C LEU A 87 7.26 1.30 16.17
N LEU A 88 8.27 1.43 17.04
CA LEU A 88 9.05 0.30 17.57
C LEU A 88 8.19 -0.64 18.43
N GLU A 89 7.25 -0.10 19.20
CA GLU A 89 6.27 -0.90 19.94
C GLU A 89 5.38 -1.73 19.00
N SER A 90 4.99 -1.15 17.86
CA SER A 90 4.14 -1.82 16.86
C SER A 90 4.90 -2.84 16.01
N LEU A 91 6.24 -2.70 15.91
CA LEU A 91 7.13 -3.53 15.11
C LEU A 91 8.31 -4.05 15.96
N PRO A 92 8.05 -4.89 16.97
CA PRO A 92 9.06 -5.27 17.98
C PRO A 92 10.21 -6.13 17.43
N HIS A 93 10.09 -6.60 16.19
CA HIS A 93 11.12 -7.36 15.49
C HIS A 93 12.19 -6.47 14.83
N LEU A 94 11.96 -5.15 14.78
CA LEU A 94 12.91 -4.21 14.20
C LEU A 94 13.99 -3.80 15.21
N ASP A 95 15.21 -3.60 14.71
CA ASP A 95 16.33 -3.13 15.51
C ASP A 95 16.12 -1.66 15.93
N ARG A 96 16.32 -1.40 17.23
CA ARG A 96 16.27 -0.05 17.82
C ARG A 96 17.36 0.87 17.30
N SER A 97 18.41 0.36 16.67
CA SER A 97 19.45 1.16 16.02
C SER A 97 18.99 1.84 14.73
N LEU A 98 17.88 1.37 14.12
CA LEU A 98 17.38 1.89 12.84
C LEU A 98 16.89 3.33 12.95
N GLY A 99 17.15 4.16 11.94
CA GLY A 99 16.57 5.51 11.85
C GLY A 99 15.05 5.46 11.65
N THR A 100 14.32 6.47 12.12
CA THR A 100 12.84 6.51 12.06
C THR A 100 12.30 6.39 10.64
N ALA A 101 12.96 7.02 9.65
CA ALA A 101 12.58 6.89 8.25
C ALA A 101 12.63 5.44 7.74
N ARG A 102 13.60 4.64 8.21
CA ARG A 102 13.72 3.23 7.83
C ARG A 102 12.66 2.36 8.50
N ILE A 103 12.34 2.66 9.77
CA ILE A 103 11.26 1.98 10.49
C ILE A 103 9.93 2.19 9.77
N VAL A 104 9.65 3.42 9.32
CA VAL A 104 8.44 3.77 8.56
C VAL A 104 8.39 3.05 7.21
N GLU A 105 9.52 2.96 6.50
CA GLU A 105 9.60 2.22 5.24
C GLU A 105 9.24 0.73 5.44
N GLU A 106 9.77 0.09 6.48
CA GLU A 106 9.45 -1.31 6.81
C GLU A 106 7.98 -1.47 7.25
N ALA A 107 7.42 -0.48 7.98
CA ALA A 107 6.01 -0.47 8.38
C ALA A 107 5.08 -0.50 7.16
N HIS A 108 5.28 0.43 6.23
CA HIS A 108 4.49 0.53 5.01
C HIS A 108 4.68 -0.68 4.09
N LYS A 109 5.91 -1.17 3.97
CA LYS A 109 6.19 -2.40 3.24
C LYS A 109 5.41 -3.58 3.82
N PHE A 110 5.41 -3.75 5.14
CA PHE A 110 4.64 -4.79 5.81
C PHE A 110 3.14 -4.69 5.50
N GLU A 111 2.56 -3.49 5.54
CA GLU A 111 1.16 -3.22 5.19
C GLU A 111 0.84 -3.62 3.75
N VAL A 112 1.68 -3.24 2.80
CA VAL A 112 1.53 -3.58 1.37
C VAL A 112 1.62 -5.09 1.15
N LEU A 113 2.60 -5.76 1.76
CA LEU A 113 2.76 -7.22 1.62
C LEU A 113 1.55 -7.96 2.20
N LYS A 114 1.03 -7.52 3.34
CA LYS A 114 -0.19 -8.06 3.93
C LYS A 114 -1.40 -7.87 3.01
N PHE A 115 -1.58 -6.67 2.47
CA PHE A 115 -2.65 -6.39 1.50
C PHE A 115 -2.55 -7.29 0.26
N ALA A 116 -1.36 -7.41 -0.33
CA ALA A 116 -1.13 -8.26 -1.50
C ALA A 116 -1.45 -9.73 -1.21
N GLY A 117 -1.06 -10.24 -0.03
CA GLY A 117 -1.37 -11.59 0.41
C GLY A 117 -2.87 -11.85 0.64
N ASP A 118 -3.61 -10.86 1.16
CA ASP A 118 -5.02 -10.97 1.52
C ASP A 118 -5.99 -10.65 0.36
N LEU A 119 -5.49 -10.22 -0.79
CA LEU A 119 -6.32 -9.79 -1.91
C LEU A 119 -7.17 -10.95 -2.46
N ARG A 120 -8.49 -10.85 -2.31
CA ARG A 120 -9.44 -11.93 -2.66
C ARG A 120 -10.09 -11.76 -4.03
N ARG A 121 -10.26 -10.53 -4.53
CA ARG A 121 -10.87 -10.16 -5.82
C ARG A 121 -10.38 -8.77 -6.22
N GLY A 122 -10.20 -8.52 -7.52
CA GLY A 122 -9.91 -7.19 -8.05
C GLY A 122 -8.76 -7.17 -9.05
N ARG A 123 -8.68 -6.08 -9.81
CA ARG A 123 -7.54 -5.77 -10.67
C ARG A 123 -6.63 -4.78 -9.94
N VAL A 124 -5.36 -5.13 -9.81
CA VAL A 124 -4.37 -4.33 -9.10
C VAL A 124 -3.22 -4.02 -10.03
N ILE A 125 -2.77 -2.77 -10.00
CA ILE A 125 -1.53 -2.37 -10.65
C ILE A 125 -0.48 -2.05 -9.60
N LEU A 126 0.70 -2.64 -9.73
CA LEU A 126 1.89 -2.32 -8.95
C LEU A 126 2.76 -1.36 -9.76
N LEU A 127 2.83 -0.12 -9.30
CA LEU A 127 3.77 0.89 -9.77
C LEU A 127 5.07 0.70 -9.00
N CYS A 128 6.09 0.19 -9.69
CA CYS A 128 7.39 -0.09 -9.10
C CYS A 128 8.49 0.74 -9.76
N SER A 129 9.44 1.17 -8.96
CA SER A 129 10.71 1.79 -9.37
C SER A 129 11.91 0.91 -9.02
N ASN A 130 11.70 -0.15 -8.22
CA ASN A 130 12.75 -1.04 -7.73
C ASN A 130 12.41 -2.51 -7.99
N TYR A 131 13.32 -3.21 -8.68
CA TYR A 131 13.20 -4.65 -8.98
C TYR A 131 13.03 -5.51 -7.72
N SER A 132 13.77 -5.23 -6.65
CA SER A 132 13.71 -6.00 -5.40
C SER A 132 12.35 -5.85 -4.71
N SER A 133 11.83 -4.63 -4.64
CA SER A 133 10.50 -4.35 -4.09
C SER A 133 9.41 -5.02 -4.92
N ARG A 134 9.53 -4.97 -6.26
CA ARG A 134 8.62 -5.64 -7.18
C ARG A 134 8.55 -7.15 -6.89
N GLN A 135 9.71 -7.80 -6.77
CA GLN A 135 9.76 -9.25 -6.53
C GLN A 135 9.09 -9.62 -5.19
N GLN A 136 9.34 -8.85 -4.12
CA GLN A 136 8.76 -9.13 -2.81
C GLN A 136 7.22 -9.03 -2.81
N VAL A 137 6.67 -8.03 -3.51
CA VAL A 137 5.20 -7.87 -3.64
C VAL A 137 4.61 -8.99 -4.49
N LEU A 138 5.28 -9.38 -5.58
CA LEU A 138 4.88 -10.53 -6.39
C LEU A 138 4.87 -11.82 -5.58
N ASP A 139 5.92 -12.08 -4.81
CA ASP A 139 6.02 -13.25 -3.94
C ASP A 139 4.87 -13.26 -2.93
N ALA A 140 4.58 -12.13 -2.27
CA ALA A 140 3.45 -12.03 -1.34
C ALA A 140 2.08 -12.23 -2.01
N PHE A 141 1.91 -11.70 -3.22
CA PHE A 141 0.69 -11.88 -4.02
C PHE A 141 0.45 -13.35 -4.39
N PHE A 142 1.50 -14.12 -4.65
CA PHE A 142 1.39 -15.54 -5.04
C PHE A 142 1.45 -16.53 -3.88
N GLN A 143 1.96 -16.12 -2.72
CA GLN A 143 1.91 -16.93 -1.52
C GLN A 143 0.45 -17.20 -1.13
N ARG A 144 0.06 -18.49 -1.09
CA ARG A 144 -1.25 -18.89 -0.56
C ARG A 144 -1.28 -18.56 0.93
N THR A 145 -2.29 -17.81 1.38
CA THR A 145 -2.72 -17.83 2.79
C THR A 145 -3.23 -19.23 3.10
N THR A 146 -2.37 -20.12 3.60
CA THR A 146 -2.77 -21.44 4.08
C THR A 146 -3.53 -21.29 5.39
N ALA A 147 -4.82 -21.02 5.29
CA ALA A 147 -5.75 -21.32 6.38
C ALA A 147 -5.88 -22.85 6.47
N ALA A 148 -5.63 -23.38 7.67
CA ALA A 148 -5.70 -24.78 8.08
C ALA A 148 -4.57 -25.71 7.59
N GLY A 149 -3.66 -26.01 8.52
CA GLY A 149 -3.16 -27.36 8.81
C GLY A 149 -2.53 -28.18 7.69
N THR A 150 -1.36 -28.73 8.00
CA THR A 150 -0.65 -29.85 7.34
C THR A 150 0.39 -29.49 6.28
N ARG A 151 1.65 -29.70 6.70
CA ARG A 151 2.89 -29.97 5.94
C ARG A 151 3.27 -29.01 4.81
N MET A 152 4.30 -28.22 5.15
CA MET A 152 5.28 -27.65 4.23
C MET A 152 5.59 -28.60 3.06
N GLN A 153 5.09 -28.25 1.89
CA GLN A 153 5.90 -28.32 0.68
C GLN A 153 6.13 -26.87 0.26
N HIS A 154 7.40 -26.48 0.20
CA HIS A 154 7.86 -25.40 -0.65
C HIS A 154 7.49 -25.74 -2.11
N ARG A 155 6.22 -25.65 -2.45
CA ARG A 155 5.82 -25.38 -3.82
C ARG A 155 5.80 -23.87 -3.91
N LEU A 156 6.93 -23.31 -4.37
CA LEU A 156 6.87 -22.14 -5.24
C LEU A 156 5.63 -22.36 -6.11
N ALA A 157 4.69 -21.42 -6.08
CA ALA A 157 3.53 -21.47 -6.95
C ALA A 157 4.03 -21.87 -8.33
N GLU A 158 3.67 -23.08 -8.81
CA GLU A 158 4.04 -23.50 -10.15
C GLU A 158 3.39 -22.48 -11.07
N ALA A 159 4.19 -21.52 -11.52
CA ALA A 159 3.82 -20.55 -12.52
C ALA A 159 3.41 -21.36 -13.75
N ARG A 160 2.11 -21.52 -13.96
CA ARG A 160 1.61 -22.08 -15.20
C ARG A 160 1.47 -20.91 -16.15
N TYR A 161 2.22 -20.96 -17.23
CA TYR A 161 2.02 -20.04 -18.34
C TYR A 161 0.73 -20.46 -19.03
N ASP A 162 -0.23 -19.53 -19.17
CA ASP A 162 -1.26 -19.70 -20.18
C ASP A 162 -0.68 -19.42 -21.57
N ASP A 163 -1.44 -19.75 -22.62
CA ASP A 163 -1.01 -19.58 -24.02
C ASP A 163 -0.73 -18.11 -24.41
N GLY A 164 -0.92 -17.15 -23.49
CA GLY A 164 -0.62 -15.72 -23.62
C GLY A 164 0.52 -15.23 -22.73
N GLU A 165 1.43 -16.10 -22.28
CA GLU A 165 2.58 -15.79 -21.42
C GLU A 165 2.24 -15.27 -20.01
N ASN A 166 0.98 -15.38 -19.56
CA ASN A 166 0.60 -14.95 -18.22
C ASN A 166 0.96 -16.01 -17.18
N VAL A 167 1.49 -15.58 -16.03
CA VAL A 167 1.74 -16.48 -14.91
C VAL A 167 0.43 -16.66 -14.13
N VAL A 168 -0.12 -17.87 -14.16
CA VAL A 168 -1.36 -18.24 -13.44
C VAL A 168 -1.02 -19.15 -12.26
N ALA A 169 -1.47 -18.76 -11.06
CA ALA A 169 -1.33 -19.53 -9.84
C ALA A 169 -2.65 -19.54 -9.05
N GLY A 170 -3.43 -20.62 -9.19
CA GLY A 170 -4.75 -20.73 -8.55
C GLY A 170 -5.76 -19.72 -9.10
N ALA A 171 -6.51 -19.04 -8.23
CA ALA A 171 -7.45 -17.97 -8.62
C ALA A 171 -6.77 -16.61 -8.87
N ARG A 172 -5.43 -16.55 -8.86
CA ARG A 172 -4.65 -15.33 -9.07
C ARG A 172 -3.85 -15.43 -10.37
N ALA A 173 -3.81 -14.35 -11.14
CA ALA A 173 -3.07 -14.24 -12.39
C ALA A 173 -2.19 -12.98 -12.39
N TYR A 174 -1.06 -13.05 -13.09
CA TYR A 174 -0.11 -11.97 -13.28
C TYR A 174 0.15 -11.75 -14.76
N CYS A 175 0.19 -10.49 -15.14
CA CYS A 175 0.52 -10.06 -16.49
C CYS A 175 1.52 -8.90 -16.39
N ASN A 176 2.62 -8.99 -17.13
CA ASN A 176 3.53 -7.85 -17.28
C ASN A 176 2.92 -6.92 -18.33
N LEU A 177 2.83 -5.61 -18.07
CA LEU A 177 2.03 -4.70 -18.93
C LEU A 177 2.47 -4.66 -20.40
N VAL A 178 3.74 -4.98 -20.69
CA VAL A 178 4.25 -5.12 -22.06
C VAL A 178 3.48 -6.18 -22.87
N SER A 179 2.95 -7.21 -22.21
CA SER A 179 2.11 -8.26 -22.79
C SER A 179 0.62 -8.15 -22.43
N CYS A 180 0.24 -7.21 -21.57
CA CYS A 180 -1.16 -6.88 -21.31
C CYS A 180 -1.75 -6.03 -22.44
N GLN A 181 -1.75 -6.55 -23.66
CA GLN A 181 -2.72 -6.07 -24.63
C GLN A 181 -4.09 -6.37 -24.03
N HIS A 182 -4.83 -5.33 -23.65
CA HIS A 182 -6.25 -5.40 -23.31
C HIS A 182 -7.03 -5.88 -24.54
N SER A 183 -6.83 -7.13 -24.92
CA SER A 183 -7.57 -7.75 -25.96
C SER A 183 -8.97 -8.00 -25.38
N PRO A 184 -10.04 -7.48 -26.00
CA PRO A 184 -11.40 -7.76 -25.61
C PRO A 184 -11.72 -9.20 -26.04
N VAL A 185 -10.94 -10.16 -25.56
CA VAL A 185 -11.24 -11.57 -25.71
C VAL A 185 -12.47 -11.78 -24.85
N LYS A 186 -13.56 -12.08 -25.54
CA LYS A 186 -14.86 -12.46 -24.99
C LYS A 186 -14.65 -13.19 -23.67
N GLN A 187 -15.06 -12.55 -22.58
CA GLN A 187 -15.20 -13.18 -21.28
C GLN A 187 -16.19 -14.33 -21.45
N GLU A 188 -15.69 -15.52 -21.76
CA GLU A 188 -16.47 -16.73 -21.58
C GLU A 188 -16.77 -16.84 -20.08
N GLU A 189 -18.06 -17.03 -19.80
CA GLU A 189 -18.68 -17.14 -18.50
C GLU A 189 -18.11 -18.35 -17.72
N HIS A 190 -16.90 -18.21 -17.19
CA HIS A 190 -16.44 -19.06 -16.10
C HIS A 190 -16.26 -18.20 -14.85
N THR A 191 -17.25 -18.37 -13.98
CA THR A 191 -17.52 -17.81 -12.64
C THR A 191 -16.43 -18.08 -11.59
N SER A 192 -15.15 -18.06 -11.97
CA SER A 192 -14.05 -18.01 -11.02
C SER A 192 -13.60 -16.56 -10.87
N ALA A 193 -13.88 -15.95 -9.72
CA ALA A 193 -13.42 -14.60 -9.42
C ALA A 193 -11.87 -14.58 -9.40
N ARG A 194 -11.26 -14.11 -10.49
CA ARG A 194 -9.81 -14.04 -10.63
C ARG A 194 -9.29 -12.68 -10.15
N VAL A 195 -8.18 -12.71 -9.43
CA VAL A 195 -7.40 -11.51 -9.07
C VAL A 195 -6.30 -11.32 -10.10
N PHE A 196 -6.13 -10.11 -10.62
CA PHE A 196 -5.09 -9.80 -11.60
C PHE A 196 -4.12 -8.77 -11.04
N LEU A 197 -2.82 -9.04 -11.14
CA LEU A 197 -1.76 -8.08 -10.83
C LEU A 197 -0.99 -7.71 -12.09
N CYS A 198 -1.00 -6.42 -12.42
CA CYS A 198 -0.22 -5.81 -13.49
C CYS A 198 0.96 -5.03 -12.88
N THR A 199 2.15 -5.14 -13.46
CA THR A 199 3.33 -4.37 -12.99
C THR A 199 3.73 -3.33 -14.01
N HIS A 200 3.99 -2.11 -13.54
CA HIS A 200 4.46 -1.00 -14.36
C HIS A 200 5.72 -0.37 -13.76
N ASN A 201 6.67 0.00 -14.61
CA ASN A 201 7.82 0.79 -14.16
C ASN A 201 7.45 2.28 -14.15
N ILE A 202 7.68 2.97 -13.03
CA ILE A 202 7.36 4.40 -12.91
C ILE A 202 8.23 5.26 -13.84
N ASP A 203 9.40 4.75 -14.26
CA ASP A 203 10.31 5.45 -15.18
C ASP A 203 9.89 5.33 -16.66
N GLU A 204 8.81 4.60 -16.97
CA GLU A 204 8.20 4.53 -18.31
C GLU A 204 7.21 5.70 -18.53
N SER A 205 6.85 6.00 -19.78
CA SER A 205 6.20 7.27 -20.16
C SER A 205 4.91 7.59 -19.39
N GLU A 206 4.74 8.84 -18.92
CA GLU A 206 3.56 9.26 -18.11
C GLU A 206 2.21 9.10 -18.86
N VAL A 207 2.23 9.17 -20.20
CA VAL A 207 1.02 9.08 -21.03
C VAL A 207 0.42 7.67 -20.96
N ASP A 208 1.26 6.63 -20.95
CA ASP A 208 0.81 5.23 -20.86
C ASP A 208 0.32 4.87 -19.46
N LEU A 209 0.79 5.59 -18.43
CA LEU A 209 0.44 5.35 -17.03
C LEU A 209 -1.05 5.65 -16.76
N TYR A 210 -1.63 6.71 -17.34
CA TYR A 210 -3.01 7.12 -17.08
C TYR A 210 -4.02 6.09 -17.56
N ASP A 211 -3.92 5.68 -18.81
CA ASP A 211 -4.82 4.69 -19.40
C ASP A 211 -4.66 3.33 -18.71
N SER A 212 -3.42 2.97 -18.34
CA SER A 212 -3.12 1.74 -17.61
C SER A 212 -3.68 1.73 -16.19
N VAL A 213 -3.52 2.82 -15.44
CA VAL A 213 -4.02 2.92 -14.06
C VAL A 213 -5.55 2.88 -14.05
N ILE A 214 -6.21 3.54 -15.01
CA ILE A 214 -7.66 3.69 -14.97
C ILE A 214 -8.43 2.39 -15.12
N SER A 215 -7.84 1.34 -15.68
CA SER A 215 -8.52 0.05 -15.80
C SER A 215 -8.51 -0.79 -14.50
N HIS A 216 -7.84 -0.34 -13.43
CA HIS A 216 -7.61 -1.10 -12.20
C HIS A 216 -8.39 -0.58 -10.99
N ASP A 217 -8.77 -1.49 -10.09
CA ASP A 217 -9.53 -1.17 -8.87
C ASP A 217 -8.60 -0.64 -7.77
N HIS A 218 -7.37 -1.18 -7.72
CA HIS A 218 -6.35 -0.82 -6.75
C HIS A 218 -5.02 -0.49 -7.41
N VAL A 219 -4.27 0.41 -6.77
CA VAL A 219 -2.90 0.76 -7.17
C VAL A 219 -1.99 0.58 -5.95
N VAL A 220 -0.89 -0.13 -6.12
CA VAL A 220 0.17 -0.27 -5.12
C VAL A 220 1.40 0.47 -5.62
N THR A 221 1.99 1.33 -4.79
CA THR A 221 3.26 2.01 -5.12
C THR A 221 4.38 1.43 -4.28
N ASP A 222 5.54 1.08 -4.85
CA ASP A 222 6.67 0.54 -4.08
C ASP A 222 7.48 1.58 -3.30
N ARG A 223 7.32 2.87 -3.64
CA ARG A 223 7.92 3.99 -2.91
C ARG A 223 6.91 5.13 -2.86
N PRO A 224 6.27 5.37 -1.70
CA PRO A 224 6.66 4.97 -0.35
C PRO A 224 5.93 3.73 0.21
N PHE A 225 5.63 2.68 -0.58
CA PHE A 225 4.81 1.54 -0.13
C PHE A 225 3.39 1.95 0.35
N MET A 226 2.53 2.31 -0.60
CA MET A 226 1.15 2.66 -0.28
C MET A 226 0.17 1.97 -1.20
N VAL A 227 -1.04 1.74 -0.69
CA VAL A 227 -2.15 1.15 -1.43
C VAL A 227 -3.22 2.20 -1.65
N TYR A 228 -3.74 2.24 -2.86
CA TYR A 228 -4.82 3.10 -3.31
C TYR A 228 -5.98 2.26 -3.82
N SER A 229 -7.20 2.75 -3.64
CA SER A 229 -8.43 2.14 -4.12
C SER A 229 -9.31 3.20 -4.76
N ARG A 230 -9.88 2.88 -5.92
CA ARG A 230 -10.89 3.73 -6.54
C ARG A 230 -12.25 3.62 -5.84
N THR A 231 -12.60 2.45 -5.34
CA THR A 231 -13.88 2.22 -4.66
C THR A 231 -13.89 2.79 -3.25
N GLY A 232 -12.73 3.17 -2.71
CA GLY A 232 -12.57 3.68 -1.34
C GLY A 232 -12.85 2.65 -0.25
N VAL A 233 -13.24 1.42 -0.62
CA VAL A 233 -13.50 0.32 0.28
C VAL A 233 -12.28 -0.61 0.21
N PRO A 234 -11.61 -0.92 1.35
CA PRO A 234 -10.70 -2.04 1.36
C PRO A 234 -11.46 -3.28 0.91
N SER A 235 -10.85 -4.15 0.12
CA SER A 235 -11.45 -5.44 -0.25
C SER A 235 -11.59 -6.30 1.00
N THR A 236 -12.47 -5.95 1.93
CA THR A 236 -12.64 -6.63 3.19
C THR A 236 -13.17 -8.02 2.90
N LEU A 237 -12.41 -9.03 3.35
CA LEU A 237 -12.76 -9.75 4.58
C LEU A 237 -14.21 -9.50 5.02
N ASN A 238 -15.17 -10.03 4.27
CA ASN A 238 -16.43 -10.39 4.91
C ASN A 238 -16.08 -11.50 5.89
N ASN A 239 -16.16 -11.17 7.18
CA ASN A 239 -16.73 -12.06 8.17
C ASN A 239 -17.98 -12.68 7.52
N ARG A 240 -17.83 -13.89 7.00
CA ARG A 240 -18.96 -14.82 6.98
C ARG A 240 -19.11 -15.27 8.43
N GLU A 241 -19.73 -14.42 9.23
CA GLU A 241 -20.74 -14.91 10.14
C GLU A 241 -21.82 -15.49 9.21
N HIS A 242 -21.71 -16.80 8.95
CA HIS A 242 -22.81 -17.56 8.40
C HIS A 242 -23.65 -18.00 9.58
N ASN A 243 -24.88 -17.50 9.56
CA ASN A 243 -26.08 -18.06 10.18
C ASN A 243 -26.04 -19.57 10.36
#